data_AF-K9WQR6-F1
#
_entry.id   AF-K9WQR6-F1
#
_cell.length_a   1.000
_cell.length_b   1.000
_cell.length_c   1.000
_cell.angle_alpha   90.00
_cell.angle_beta   90.00
_cell.angle_gamma   90.00
#
_symmetry.space_group_name_H-M   'P 1'
#
loop_
_entity.id
_entity.type
_entity.pdbx_description
1 polymer ?
#
loop_
_entity_poly.entity_id
_entity_poly.type
_entity_poly.pdbx_seq_one_letter_code
_entity_poly.pdbx_strand_id
1 'polypeptide(L)' 'MTPTKIHLITVIQGLILLVYKDAHAHHFEALSLNGVVYRHSGTYYSAKSAEAKGRQWIRELRHNK' A
#
# COMPACT_ATOMS: atom_id res chain seq x y z
N MET A 1 -4.40 3.47 22.72
CA MET A 1 -4.06 2.93 21.38
C MET A 1 -4.57 3.89 20.32
N THR A 2 -3.72 4.37 19.41
CA THR A 2 -4.19 5.11 18.25
C THR A 2 -4.75 4.09 17.25
N PRO A 3 -6.03 4.20 16.84
CA PRO A 3 -6.63 3.23 15.95
C PRO A 3 -5.98 3.29 14.56
N THR A 4 -5.75 2.12 13.95
CA THR A 4 -5.36 2.04 12.55
C THR A 4 -6.47 2.58 11.67
N LYS A 5 -6.16 3.55 10.81
CA LYS A 5 -7.13 4.15 9.90
C LYS A 5 -6.81 3.76 8.46
N ILE A 6 -7.76 3.10 7.81
CA ILE A 6 -7.68 2.84 6.37
C ILE A 6 -8.01 4.13 5.63
N HIS A 7 -7.11 4.53 4.73
CA HIS A 7 -7.27 5.71 3.87
C HIS A 7 -7.73 5.35 2.46
N LEU A 8 -7.26 4.21 1.94
CA LEU A 8 -7.59 3.76 0.59
C LEU A 8 -7.54 2.24 0.51
N ILE A 9 -8.51 1.66 -0.19
CA ILE A 9 -8.46 0.31 -0.74
C ILE A 9 -8.84 0.42 -2.20
N THR A 10 -7.98 -0.01 -3.11
CA THR A 10 -8.27 0.04 -4.54
C THR A 10 -7.60 -1.10 -5.28
N VAL A 11 -8.21 -1.56 -6.38
CA VAL A 11 -7.62 -2.58 -7.23
C VAL A 11 -6.85 -1.92 -8.37
N ILE A 12 -5.60 -2.33 -8.55
CA ILE A 12 -4.68 -1.84 -9.58
C ILE A 12 -3.98 -3.05 -10.18
N GLN A 13 -4.21 -3.29 -11.47
CA GLN A 13 -3.51 -4.33 -12.23
C GLN A 13 -3.60 -5.74 -11.60
N GLY A 14 -4.75 -6.07 -10.99
CA GLY A 14 -4.98 -7.37 -10.34
C GLY A 14 -4.42 -7.50 -8.93
N LEU A 15 -3.81 -6.43 -8.39
CA LEU A 15 -3.43 -6.33 -6.98
C LEU A 15 -4.33 -5.31 -6.27
N ILE A 16 -4.58 -5.53 -4.99
CA ILE A 16 -5.23 -4.59 -4.08
C ILE A 16 -4.13 -3.71 -3.48
N LEU A 17 -4.21 -2.40 -3.67
CA LEU A 17 -3.42 -1.42 -2.93
C LEU A 17 -4.20 -1.00 -1.68
N LEU A 18 -3.64 -1.27 -0.51
CA LEU A 18 -4.12 -0.82 0.79
C LEU A 18 -3.23 0.32 1.28
N VAL A 19 -3.82 1.47 1.65
CA VAL A 19 -3.11 2.58 2.30
C VAL A 19 -3.74 2.82 3.66
N TYR A 20 -2.92 2.83 4.70
CA TYR A 20 -3.38 3.00 6.07
C TYR A 20 -2.42 3.85 6.90
N LYS A 21 -2.91 4.32 8.04
CA LYS A 21 -2.14 5.04 9.05
C LYS A 21 -2.21 4.28 10.37
N ASP A 22 -1.08 4.10 11.02
CA ASP A 22 -1.00 3.61 12.40
C ASP A 22 -0.60 4.74 13.37
N ALA A 23 -0.13 4.39 14.57
CA ALA A 23 0.31 5.36 15.56
C ALA A 23 1.53 6.19 15.13
N HIS A 24 2.30 5.73 14.14
CA HIS A 24 3.62 6.26 13.81
C HIS A 24 3.65 6.92 12.43
N ALA A 25 3.06 6.30 11.40
CA ALA A 25 3.20 6.77 10.02
C ALA A 25 2.06 6.31 9.11
N HIS A 26 2.13 6.75 7.85
CA HIS A 26 1.34 6.17 6.77
C HIS A 26 2.14 5.08 6.08
N HIS A 27 1.43 4.04 5.66
CA HIS A 27 1.99 2.84 5.04
C HIS A 27 1.17 2.48 3.81
N PHE A 28 1.74 1.63 2.95
CA PHE A 28 0.98 0.92 1.95
C PHE A 28 1.37 -0.55 1.91
N GLU A 29 0.42 -1.39 1.52
CA GLU A 29 0.63 -2.80 1.21
C GLU A 29 -0.02 -3.12 -0.14
N ALA A 30 0.58 -4.02 -0.91
CA ALA A 30 -0.07 -4.60 -2.07
C ALA A 30 -0.49 -6.03 -1.72
N LEU A 31 -1.73 -6.41 -2.05
CA LEU A 31 -2.23 -7.76 -1.84
C LEU A 31 -2.66 -8.36 -3.17
N SER A 32 -2.44 -9.65 -3.36
CA SER A 32 -3.10 -10.38 -4.44
C SER A 32 -4.55 -10.70 -4.06
N LEU A 33 -5.38 -11.05 -5.06
CA LEU A 33 -6.77 -11.44 -4.86
C LEU A 33 -6.93 -12.71 -4.00
N ASN A 34 -5.90 -13.56 -3.92
CA ASN A 34 -5.86 -14.74 -3.04
C ASN A 34 -5.28 -14.44 -1.65
N GLY A 35 -5.06 -13.17 -1.29
CA GLY A 35 -4.67 -12.75 0.05
C GLY A 35 -3.17 -12.79 0.36
N VAL A 36 -2.29 -12.99 -0.63
CA VAL A 36 -0.84 -12.87 -0.42
C VAL A 36 -0.49 -11.40 -0.26
N VAL A 37 0.19 -11.07 0.83
CA VAL A 37 0.61 -9.70 1.16
C VAL A 37 2.03 -9.45 0.69
N TYR A 38 2.21 -8.44 -0.15
CA TYR A 38 3.49 -7.88 -0.54
C TYR A 38 3.71 -6.59 0.26
N ARG A 39 4.56 -6.67 1.29
CA ARG A 39 4.87 -5.52 2.14
C ARG A 39 6.05 -4.73 1.59
N HIS A 40 5.91 -3.41 1.67
CA HIS A 40 7.00 -2.47 1.49
C HIS A 40 7.39 -1.89 2.86
N SER A 41 8.68 -1.85 3.18
CA SER A 41 9.18 -1.37 4.49
C SER A 41 9.24 0.16 4.63
N GLY A 42 8.60 0.89 3.71
CA GLY A 42 8.61 2.35 3.68
C GLY A 42 7.51 2.97 4.55
N THR A 43 7.90 3.96 5.36
CA THR A 43 6.97 4.84 6.09
C THR A 43 6.84 6.18 5.39
N TYR A 44 5.63 6.76 5.36
CA TYR A 44 5.34 7.99 4.63
C TYR A 44 4.72 9.07 5.52
N TYR A 45 5.07 10.32 5.20
CA TYR A 45 4.57 11.50 5.91
C TYR A 45 3.05 11.71 5.71
N SER A 46 2.50 11.32 4.56
CA SER A 46 1.07 11.46 4.24
C SER A 46 0.49 10.23 3.53
N ALA A 47 -0.83 10.07 3.63
CA ALA A 47 -1.57 9.05 2.86
C ALA A 47 -1.34 9.21 1.34
N LYS A 48 -1.29 10.45 0.84
CA LYS A 48 -1.04 10.75 -0.57
C LYS A 48 0.35 10.27 -1.03
N SER A 49 1.38 10.48 -0.22
CA SER A 49 2.73 9.97 -0.52
C SER A 49 2.80 8.44 -0.49
N ALA A 50 2.13 7.79 0.46
CA ALA A 50 2.05 6.33 0.53
C ALA A 50 1.33 5.75 -0.70
N GLU A 51 0.21 6.34 -1.08
CA GLU A 51 -0.53 5.95 -2.28
C GLU A 51 0.31 6.10 -3.55
N ALA A 52 0.95 7.26 -3.74
CA ALA A 52 1.76 7.51 -4.93
C ALA A 52 2.90 6.48 -5.06
N LYS A 53 3.61 6.19 -3.95
CA LYS A 53 4.69 5.20 -3.95
C LYS A 53 4.16 3.78 -4.15
N GLY A 54 3.03 3.42 -3.54
CA GLY A 54 2.40 2.12 -3.74
C GLY A 54 1.94 1.88 -5.17
N ARG A 55 1.36 2.89 -5.83
CA ARG A 55 1.01 2.85 -7.26
C ARG A 55 2.23 2.65 -8.15
N GLN A 56 3.33 3.37 -7.87
CA GLN A 56 4.59 3.20 -8.60
C GLN A 56 5.13 1.77 -8.41
N TRP A 57 5.21 1.29 -7.17
CA TRP A 57 5.76 -0.01 -6.85
C TRP A 57 4.99 -1.17 -7.49
N ILE A 58 3.65 -1.11 -7.49
CA ILE A 58 2.82 -2.12 -8.18
C ILE A 58 3.12 -2.16 -9.68
N ARG A 59 3.32 -1.00 -10.32
CA ARG A 59 3.69 -0.95 -11.75
C ARG A 59 5.05 -1.59 -11.99
N GLU A 60 6.04 -1.31 -11.13
CA GLU A 60 7.40 -1.87 -11.22
C GLU A 60 7.42 -3.40 -11.00
N LEU A 61 6.64 -3.92 -10.04
CA LEU A 61 6.51 -5.36 -9.78
C LEU A 61 6.08 -6.15 -11.02
N ARG A 62 5.27 -5.55 -11.90
CA ARG A 62 4.80 -6.19 -13.13
C ARG A 62 5.86 -6.22 -14.23
N HIS A 63 6.79 -5.28 -14.24
CA HIS A 63 7.87 -5.24 -15.25
C HIS A 63 9.01 -6.21 -14.93
N ASN A 64 9.10 -6.70 -13.69
CA ASN A 64 10.12 -7.63 -13.22
C ASN A 64 9.65 -9.11 -13.20
N LYS A 65 8.51 -9.42 -13.82
CA LYS A 65 7.97 -10.78 -14.02
C LYS A 65 7.91 -11.10 -15.50
#